data_AF-A0AAU2RZV3-F1
#
_entry.id   AF-A0AAU2RZV3-F1
#
_cell.length_a   1.000
_cell.length_b   1.000
_cell.length_c   1.000
_cell.angle_alpha   90.00
_cell.angle_beta   90.00
_cell.angle_gamma   90.00
#
_symmetry.space_group_name_H-M   'P 1'
#
loop_
_entity.id
_entity.type
_entity.pdbx_description
1 polymer ?
#
loop_
_entity_poly.entity_id
_entity_poly.type
_entity_poly.pdbx_seq_one_letter_code
_entity_poly.pdbx_strand_id
1 'polypeptide(L)'
;MSGVPKRGSEQEPAPTHEEIQARIGKRLDDVAKILAGALVAVAGVMTLLGLSSDVVFVALNNESWPIYVASLCAILAIVCSIVALLVHPTRLGNLWETVVLIFGVIFYMVALGVAVIGAAKAAGGNGRPTITNIKVDGPRSHLKLSFDVHADGVETGASIEVYVNAVRADLSEPVHDSVDAYSSELRPNDKGVVEQRVSMPMSLPPQAAGISIEALNAGDGTQDECGSLAQRGPTCARFRVP
;
A
#
# COMPACT_ATOMS: atom_id res chain seq x y z
N MET A 1 -53.95 65.76 -22.62
CA MET A 1 -53.70 65.93 -21.17
C MET A 1 -54.33 64.73 -20.49
N SER A 2 -53.69 63.85 -19.73
CA SER A 2 -52.36 63.68 -19.14
C SER A 2 -52.19 62.16 -18.97
N GLY A 3 -51.07 61.51 -19.25
CA GLY A 3 -49.79 61.64 -18.57
C GLY A 3 -49.45 60.28 -17.94
N VAL A 4 -48.86 59.38 -18.73
CA VAL A 4 -48.36 58.07 -18.28
C VAL A 4 -47.15 58.29 -17.35
N PRO A 5 -47.09 57.68 -16.15
CA PRO A 5 -45.89 57.78 -15.31
C PRO A 5 -44.76 56.94 -15.92
N LYS A 6 -43.66 57.60 -16.29
CA LYS A 6 -42.40 56.97 -16.66
C LYS A 6 -41.85 56.18 -15.47
N ARG A 7 -41.64 54.87 -15.66
CA ARG A 7 -40.76 54.05 -14.81
C ARG A 7 -39.37 54.69 -14.79
N GLY A 8 -38.96 55.16 -13.62
CA GLY A 8 -37.56 55.46 -13.35
C GLY A 8 -36.75 54.18 -13.47
N SER A 9 -35.77 54.21 -14.35
CA SER A 9 -34.69 53.22 -14.43
C SER A 9 -33.77 53.40 -13.23
N GLU A 10 -34.02 52.65 -12.15
CA GLU A 10 -32.95 52.32 -11.19
C GLU A 10 -32.02 51.34 -11.90
N GLN A 11 -31.08 51.91 -12.64
CA GLN A 11 -29.96 51.21 -13.21
C GLN A 11 -28.99 50.96 -12.05
N GLU A 12 -29.06 49.76 -11.48
CA GLU A 12 -28.13 49.26 -10.47
C GLU A 12 -26.70 49.55 -10.99
N PRO A 13 -25.89 50.34 -10.24
CA PRO A 13 -24.61 50.82 -10.75
C PRO A 13 -23.73 49.61 -11.09
N ALA A 14 -23.14 49.64 -12.28
CA ALA A 14 -22.21 48.60 -12.72
C ALA A 14 -21.10 48.46 -11.65
N PRO A 15 -20.82 47.23 -11.18
CA PRO A 15 -19.87 47.01 -10.09
C PRO A 15 -18.50 47.56 -10.50
N THR A 16 -17.90 48.32 -9.60
CA THR A 16 -16.61 48.95 -9.82
C THR A 16 -15.50 47.89 -9.87
N HIS A 17 -14.40 48.15 -10.58
CA HIS A 17 -13.27 47.21 -10.70
C HIS A 17 -12.71 46.79 -9.32
N GLU A 18 -12.76 47.68 -8.33
CA GLU A 18 -12.36 47.40 -6.94
C GLU A 18 -13.28 46.38 -6.26
N GLU A 19 -14.60 46.44 -6.49
CA GLU A 19 -15.55 45.47 -5.95
C GLU A 19 -15.40 44.09 -6.60
N ILE A 20 -15.07 44.04 -7.88
CA ILE A 20 -14.76 42.79 -8.60
C ILE A 20 -13.47 42.17 -8.03
N GLN A 21 -12.41 42.96 -7.86
CA GLN A 21 -11.15 42.49 -7.26
C GLN A 21 -11.32 42.06 -5.79
N ALA A 22 -12.07 42.81 -4.99
CA ALA A 22 -12.35 42.45 -3.60
C ALA A 22 -13.16 41.15 -3.50
N ARG A 23 -14.13 40.95 -4.40
CA ARG A 23 -14.95 39.73 -4.45
C ARG A 23 -14.14 38.51 -4.92
N ILE A 24 -13.21 38.69 -5.87
CA ILE A 24 -12.27 37.64 -6.28
C ILE A 24 -11.28 37.32 -5.17
N GLY A 25 -10.69 38.33 -4.52
CA GLY A 25 -9.76 38.16 -3.41
C GLY A 25 -10.38 37.42 -2.22
N LYS A 26 -11.64 37.73 -1.90
CA LYS A 26 -12.39 37.01 -0.87
C LYS A 26 -12.64 35.54 -1.23
N ARG A 27 -12.97 35.24 -2.49
CA ARG A 27 -13.14 33.85 -2.95
C ARG A 27 -11.83 33.07 -2.93
N LEU A 28 -10.71 33.69 -3.30
CA LEU A 28 -9.39 33.08 -3.22
C LEU A 28 -9.00 32.77 -1.77
N ASP A 29 -9.29 33.68 -0.84
CA ASP A 29 -9.03 33.46 0.60
C ASP A 29 -9.88 32.32 1.18
N ASP A 30 -11.18 32.26 0.83
CA ASP A 30 -12.06 31.18 1.26
C ASP A 30 -11.62 29.81 0.69
N VAL A 31 -11.21 29.76 -0.58
CA VAL A 31 -10.66 28.56 -1.21
C VAL A 31 -9.34 28.15 -0.55
N ALA A 32 -8.45 29.11 -0.26
CA ALA A 32 -7.19 28.85 0.41
C ALA A 32 -7.39 28.29 1.82
N LYS A 33 -8.36 28.80 2.58
CA LYS A 33 -8.73 28.26 3.91
C LYS A 33 -9.27 26.83 3.83
N ILE A 34 -10.13 26.54 2.86
CA ILE A 34 -10.66 25.19 2.67
C ILE A 34 -9.55 24.22 2.27
N LEU A 35 -8.66 24.64 1.35
CA LEU A 35 -7.51 23.84 0.94
C LEU A 35 -6.54 23.60 2.09
N ALA A 36 -6.24 24.62 2.90
CA ALA A 36 -5.40 24.48 4.08
C ALA A 36 -6.02 23.51 5.10
N GLY A 37 -7.33 23.61 5.35
CA GLY A 37 -8.05 22.68 6.22
C GLY A 37 -8.03 21.24 5.71
N ALA A 38 -8.24 21.04 4.41
CA ALA A 38 -8.17 19.72 3.77
C ALA A 38 -6.75 19.13 3.87
N LEU A 39 -5.70 19.93 3.65
CA LEU A 39 -4.31 19.50 3.73
C LEU A 39 -3.93 19.08 5.15
N VAL A 40 -4.35 19.85 6.16
CA VAL A 40 -4.17 19.50 7.57
C VAL A 40 -4.93 18.21 7.92
N ALA A 41 -6.15 18.03 7.42
CA ALA A 41 -6.92 16.81 7.65
C ALA A 41 -6.23 15.58 7.02
N VAL A 42 -5.73 15.70 5.79
CA VAL A 42 -4.97 14.63 5.12
C VAL A 42 -3.69 14.30 5.87
N ALA A 43 -2.92 15.32 6.28
CA ALA A 43 -1.71 15.13 7.07
C ALA A 43 -2.01 14.48 8.44
N GLY A 44 -3.11 14.87 9.08
CA GLY A 44 -3.59 14.27 10.31
C GLY A 44 -3.96 12.79 10.14
N VAL A 45 -4.68 12.44 9.07
CA VAL A 45 -5.01 11.05 8.73
C VAL A 45 -3.74 10.25 8.43
N MET A 46 -2.80 10.79 7.65
CA MET A 46 -1.51 10.12 7.37
C MET A 46 -0.72 9.86 8.65
N THR A 47 -0.71 10.82 9.57
CA THR A 47 -0.02 10.71 10.87
C THR A 47 -0.71 9.67 11.77
N LEU A 48 -2.05 9.69 11.83
CA LEU A 48 -2.85 8.72 12.60
C LEU A 48 -2.64 7.29 12.10
N LEU A 49 -2.49 7.12 10.78
CA LEU A 49 -2.22 5.85 10.12
C LEU A 49 -0.74 5.42 10.23
N GLY A 50 0.12 6.20 10.88
CA GLY A 50 1.53 5.85 11.08
C GLY A 50 2.36 5.81 9.79
N LEU A 51 1.91 6.51 8.74
CA LEU A 51 2.57 6.53 7.43
C LEU A 51 3.88 7.33 7.50
N SER A 52 4.94 6.64 7.90
CA SER A 52 6.31 7.13 7.81
C SER A 52 6.76 7.10 6.35
N SER A 53 7.55 8.08 5.90
CA SER A 53 8.04 8.24 4.52
C SER A 53 8.53 6.95 3.86
N ASP A 54 9.14 6.05 4.62
CA ASP A 54 9.71 4.80 4.11
C ASP A 54 8.64 3.80 3.64
N VAL A 55 7.45 3.80 4.26
CA VAL A 55 6.34 2.91 3.89
C VAL A 55 5.69 3.35 2.58
N VAL A 56 5.69 4.65 2.30
CA VAL A 56 5.18 5.22 1.04
C VAL A 56 6.09 4.88 -0.13
N PHE A 57 7.42 4.88 0.06
CA PHE A 57 8.37 4.49 -0.97
C PHE A 57 8.35 2.98 -1.28
N VAL A 58 8.10 2.13 -0.27
CA VAL A 58 7.87 0.69 -0.49
C VAL A 58 6.52 0.44 -1.17
N ALA A 59 5.47 1.22 -0.85
CA ALA A 59 4.18 1.16 -1.54
C ALA A 59 4.27 1.59 -3.01
N LEU A 60 5.06 2.63 -3.33
CA LEU A 60 5.24 3.17 -4.69
C LEU A 60 5.89 2.18 -5.66
N ASN A 61 6.61 1.18 -5.15
CA ASN A 61 7.31 0.20 -5.97
C ASN A 61 6.51 -1.11 -6.18
N ASN A 62 5.34 -1.26 -5.56
CA ASN A 62 4.78 -2.59 -5.25
C ASN A 62 3.44 -2.95 -5.94
N GLU A 63 2.80 -2.05 -6.69
CA GLU A 63 1.72 -2.41 -7.65
C GLU A 63 1.37 -1.17 -8.49
N SER A 64 1.70 -1.18 -9.78
CA SER A 64 1.67 0.02 -10.61
C SER A 64 0.25 0.50 -10.92
N TRP A 65 -0.72 -0.41 -11.03
CA TRP A 65 -2.07 -0.09 -11.53
C TRP A 65 -2.89 0.85 -10.61
N PRO A 66 -3.05 0.58 -9.30
CA PRO A 66 -3.85 1.42 -8.43
C PRO A 66 -3.23 2.81 -8.25
N ILE A 67 -1.89 2.88 -8.23
CA ILE A 67 -1.14 4.14 -8.09
C ILE A 67 -1.30 5.01 -9.34
N TYR A 68 -1.25 4.42 -10.54
CA TYR A 68 -1.55 5.15 -11.77
C TYR A 68 -2.98 5.67 -11.79
N VAL A 69 -3.96 4.86 -11.35
CA VAL A 69 -5.37 5.29 -11.26
C VAL A 69 -5.55 6.42 -10.24
N ALA A 70 -4.91 6.32 -9.08
CA ALA A 70 -4.96 7.35 -8.04
C ALA A 70 -4.32 8.67 -8.52
N SER A 71 -3.14 8.59 -9.15
CA SER A 71 -2.44 9.75 -9.71
C SER A 71 -3.25 10.41 -10.83
N LEU A 72 -3.84 9.61 -11.72
CA LEU A 72 -4.67 10.12 -12.81
C LEU A 72 -5.95 10.79 -12.28
N CYS A 73 -6.62 10.19 -11.28
CA CYS A 73 -7.77 10.79 -10.61
C CYS A 73 -7.40 12.08 -9.89
N ALA A 74 -6.24 12.14 -9.21
CA ALA A 74 -5.78 13.35 -8.54
C ALA A 74 -5.51 14.48 -9.54
N ILE A 75 -4.86 14.19 -10.67
CA ILE A 75 -4.64 15.15 -11.75
C ILE A 75 -5.98 15.65 -12.31
N LEU A 76 -6.94 14.76 -12.56
CA LEU A 76 -8.28 15.13 -13.02
C LEU A 76 -9.01 16.01 -12.01
N ALA A 77 -8.90 15.72 -10.70
CA ALA A 77 -9.49 16.55 -9.65
C ALA A 77 -8.91 17.97 -9.64
N ILE A 78 -7.59 18.11 -9.84
CA ILE A 78 -6.92 19.41 -9.95
C ILE A 78 -7.39 20.15 -11.21
N VAL A 79 -7.46 19.47 -12.36
CA VAL A 79 -7.94 20.06 -13.62
C VAL A 79 -9.39 20.51 -13.49
N CYS A 80 -10.28 19.71 -12.91
CA CYS A 80 -11.66 20.10 -12.63
C CYS A 80 -11.72 21.33 -11.72
N SER A 81 -10.89 21.40 -10.68
CA SER A 81 -10.85 22.57 -9.78
C SER A 81 -10.38 23.84 -10.50
N ILE A 82 -9.39 23.74 -11.39
CA ILE A 82 -8.92 24.88 -12.21
C ILE A 82 -9.99 25.31 -13.22
N VAL A 83 -10.64 24.34 -13.88
CA VAL A 83 -11.72 24.62 -14.83
C VAL A 83 -12.89 25.33 -14.15
N ALA A 84 -13.25 24.94 -12.92
CA ALA A 84 -14.28 25.62 -12.13
C ALA A 84 -13.95 27.10 -11.89
N LEU A 85 -12.68 27.45 -11.65
CA LEU A 85 -12.24 28.84 -11.48
C LEU A 85 -12.32 29.68 -12.76
N LEU A 86 -12.34 29.05 -13.93
CA LEU A 86 -12.42 29.73 -15.23
C LEU A 86 -13.88 29.93 -15.71
N VAL A 87 -14.86 29.33 -15.03
CA VAL A 87 -16.27 29.48 -15.39
C VAL A 87 -16.77 30.88 -15.00
N HIS A 88 -17.31 31.61 -15.98
CA HIS A 88 -17.82 32.96 -15.76
C HIS A 88 -19.07 32.97 -14.86
N PRO A 89 -19.21 33.94 -13.93
CA PRO A 89 -20.30 34.02 -12.98
C PRO A 89 -21.61 34.46 -13.67
N THR A 90 -22.25 33.52 -14.35
CA THR A 90 -23.59 33.63 -14.92
C THR A 90 -24.49 32.57 -14.28
N ARG A 91 -25.83 32.69 -14.35
CA ARG A 91 -26.75 31.70 -13.75
C ARG A 91 -26.50 30.27 -14.24
N LEU A 92 -26.12 30.11 -15.51
CA LEU A 92 -25.72 28.83 -16.10
C LEU A 92 -24.27 28.45 -15.75
N GLY A 93 -23.37 29.43 -15.66
CA GLY A 93 -22.00 29.22 -15.22
C GLY A 93 -21.90 28.67 -13.79
N ASN A 94 -22.68 29.19 -12.85
CA ASN A 94 -22.69 28.71 -11.47
C ASN A 94 -23.18 27.25 -11.35
N LEU A 95 -24.12 26.83 -12.22
CA LEU A 95 -24.55 25.44 -12.30
C LEU A 95 -23.41 24.53 -12.80
N TRP A 96 -22.70 24.96 -13.86
CA TRP A 96 -21.55 24.24 -14.40
C TRP A 96 -20.37 24.19 -13.42
N GLU A 97 -20.07 25.29 -12.73
CA GLU A 97 -19.07 25.36 -11.65
C GLU A 97 -19.38 24.33 -10.57
N THR A 98 -20.64 24.27 -10.12
CA THR A 98 -21.10 23.31 -9.11
C THR A 98 -20.92 21.86 -9.60
N VAL A 99 -21.33 21.55 -10.84
CA VAL A 99 -21.20 20.20 -11.40
C VAL A 99 -19.73 19.78 -11.50
N VAL A 100 -18.87 20.66 -12.01
CA VAL A 100 -17.43 20.38 -12.16
C VAL A 100 -16.75 20.21 -10.79
N LEU A 101 -17.13 21.01 -9.79
CA LEU A 101 -16.62 20.86 -8.42
C LEU A 101 -17.05 19.52 -7.80
N ILE A 102 -18.30 19.09 -7.98
CA ILE A 102 -18.79 17.80 -7.49
C ILE A 102 -17.96 16.66 -8.10
N PHE A 103 -17.71 16.70 -9.41
CA PHE A 103 -16.84 15.71 -10.06
C PHE A 103 -15.41 15.74 -9.51
N GLY A 104 -14.84 16.93 -9.29
CA GLY A 104 -13.53 17.09 -8.67
C GLY A 104 -13.45 16.46 -7.28
N VAL A 105 -14.46 16.67 -6.44
CA VAL A 105 -14.55 16.07 -5.10
C VAL A 105 -14.66 14.54 -5.16
N ILE A 106 -15.46 13.99 -6.09
CA ILE A 106 -15.58 12.54 -6.27
C ILE A 106 -14.22 11.95 -6.67
N PHE A 107 -13.55 12.52 -7.67
CA PHE A 107 -12.22 12.05 -8.09
C PHE A 107 -11.19 12.15 -6.97
N TYR A 108 -11.24 13.22 -6.19
CA TYR A 108 -10.38 13.39 -5.02
C TYR A 108 -10.62 12.31 -3.96
N MET A 109 -11.87 12.03 -3.61
CA MET A 109 -12.22 11.00 -2.62
C MET A 109 -11.80 9.60 -3.10
N VAL A 110 -11.94 9.30 -4.40
CA VAL A 110 -11.47 8.04 -4.99
C VAL A 110 -9.95 7.94 -4.91
N ALA A 111 -9.23 8.99 -5.30
CA ALA A 111 -7.76 9.01 -5.23
C ALA A 111 -7.26 8.83 -3.79
N LEU A 112 -7.89 9.51 -2.84
CA LEU A 112 -7.59 9.36 -1.41
C LEU A 112 -7.84 7.94 -0.91
N GLY A 113 -8.98 7.33 -1.28
CA GLY A 113 -9.30 5.96 -0.91
C GLY A 113 -8.28 4.94 -1.41
N VAL A 114 -7.89 5.04 -2.68
CA VAL A 114 -6.86 4.17 -3.26
C VAL A 114 -5.51 4.37 -2.59
N ALA A 115 -5.13 5.62 -2.31
CA ALA A 115 -3.89 5.93 -1.61
C ALA A 115 -3.87 5.32 -0.20
N VAL A 116 -4.96 5.41 0.56
CA VAL A 116 -5.09 4.81 1.90
C VAL A 116 -5.03 3.28 1.85
N ILE A 117 -5.69 2.64 0.87
CA ILE A 117 -5.63 1.17 0.72
C ILE A 117 -4.21 0.72 0.35
N GLY A 118 -3.54 1.43 -0.58
CA GLY A 118 -2.16 1.13 -0.96
C GLY A 118 -1.19 1.29 0.21
N ALA A 119 -1.36 2.37 0.98
CA ALA A 119 -0.65 2.60 2.24
C ALA A 119 -0.88 1.49 3.27
N ALA A 120 -2.13 1.05 3.46
CA ALA A 120 -2.49 -0.01 4.39
C ALA A 120 -1.90 -1.36 3.97
N LYS A 121 -1.92 -1.69 2.67
CA LYS A 121 -1.28 -2.90 2.13
C LYS A 121 0.24 -2.89 2.37
N ALA A 122 0.89 -1.77 2.11
CA ALA A 122 2.34 -1.64 2.32
C ALA A 122 2.73 -1.70 3.80
N ALA A 123 1.93 -1.11 4.68
CA ALA A 123 2.11 -1.21 6.13
C ALA A 123 1.83 -2.63 6.66
N GLY A 124 0.94 -3.36 5.99
CA GLY A 124 0.58 -4.72 6.34
C GLY A 124 1.64 -5.76 6.04
N GLY A 125 2.80 -5.42 5.45
CA GLY A 125 3.77 -6.40 4.98
C GLY A 125 3.32 -7.01 3.65
N ASN A 126 4.22 -7.13 2.67
CA ASN A 126 3.85 -7.59 1.32
C ASN A 126 3.67 -9.12 1.23
N GLY A 127 3.31 -9.78 2.33
CA GLY A 127 3.29 -11.24 2.45
C GLY A 127 4.68 -11.88 2.47
N ARG A 128 5.74 -11.09 2.71
CA ARG A 128 7.11 -11.63 2.72
C ARG A 128 7.33 -12.44 4.00
N PRO A 129 7.65 -13.75 3.90
CA PRO A 129 7.88 -14.58 5.08
C PRO A 129 9.21 -14.21 5.73
N THR A 130 9.28 -14.36 7.04
CA THR A 130 10.47 -14.17 7.85
C THR A 130 10.68 -15.40 8.73
N ILE A 131 11.93 -15.86 8.84
CA ILE A 131 12.30 -17.00 9.66
C ILE A 131 13.13 -16.47 10.82
N THR A 132 12.72 -16.76 12.06
CA THR A 132 13.38 -16.28 13.27
C THR A 132 13.54 -17.39 14.30
N ASN A 133 14.27 -17.11 15.40
CA ASN A 133 14.44 -18.02 16.54
C ASN A 133 14.94 -19.43 16.19
N ILE A 134 15.80 -19.53 15.17
CA ILE A 134 16.38 -20.80 14.73
C ILE A 134 17.29 -21.37 15.82
N LYS A 135 16.97 -22.58 16.28
CA LYS A 135 17.73 -23.32 17.29
C LYS A 135 17.88 -24.76 16.85
N VAL A 136 19.10 -25.28 17.01
CA VAL A 136 19.41 -26.69 16.79
C VAL A 136 20.11 -27.23 18.02
N ASP A 137 19.44 -28.17 18.68
CA ASP A 137 19.90 -28.79 19.92
C ASP A 137 20.08 -30.30 19.74
N GLY A 138 21.01 -30.88 20.49
CA GLY A 138 21.22 -32.34 20.56
C GLY A 138 22.32 -32.89 19.65
N PRO A 139 22.66 -34.18 19.80
CA PRO A 139 23.66 -34.84 18.96
C PRO A 139 23.12 -35.11 17.56
N ARG A 140 24.01 -35.24 16.56
CA ARG A 140 23.65 -35.44 15.14
C ARG A 140 22.65 -36.58 14.86
N SER A 141 22.63 -37.62 15.68
CA SER A 141 21.68 -38.74 15.59
C SER A 141 20.27 -38.41 16.10
N HIS A 142 20.12 -37.40 16.96
CA HIS A 142 18.87 -36.97 17.59
C HIS A 142 18.83 -35.45 17.70
N LEU A 143 18.88 -34.76 16.56
CA LEU A 143 18.78 -33.30 16.52
C LEU A 143 17.35 -32.87 16.77
N LYS A 144 17.19 -31.72 17.41
CA LYS A 144 15.92 -31.03 17.53
C LYS A 144 16.06 -29.67 16.87
N LEU A 145 15.32 -29.46 15.78
CA LEU A 145 15.25 -28.19 15.09
C LEU A 145 14.02 -27.42 15.57
N SER A 146 14.23 -26.16 15.94
CA SER A 146 13.14 -25.22 16.27
C SER A 146 13.31 -23.91 15.52
N PHE A 147 12.23 -23.37 14.96
CA PHE A 147 12.22 -22.09 14.26
C PHE A 147 10.80 -21.51 14.23
N ASP A 148 10.71 -20.20 14.07
CA ASP A 148 9.46 -19.48 13.93
C ASP A 148 9.36 -18.90 12.52
N VAL A 149 8.18 -19.02 11.92
CA VAL A 149 7.83 -18.43 10.62
C VAL A 149 6.77 -17.37 10.86
N HIS A 150 7.02 -16.17 10.35
CA HIS A 150 6.11 -15.03 10.46
C HIS A 150 5.99 -14.31 9.13
N ALA A 151 4.76 -14.00 8.70
CA ALA A 151 4.50 -13.15 7.54
C ALA A 151 3.26 -12.29 7.81
N ASP A 152 3.34 -11.00 7.48
CA ASP A 152 2.19 -10.09 7.53
C ASP A 152 1.71 -9.76 6.11
N GLY A 153 0.40 -9.52 5.97
CA GLY A 153 -0.24 -9.06 4.74
C GLY A 153 -0.26 -10.08 3.60
N VAL A 154 -0.29 -11.36 3.96
CA VAL A 154 -0.54 -12.46 3.03
C VAL A 154 -2.02 -12.44 2.62
N GLU A 155 -2.28 -12.52 1.31
CA GLU A 155 -3.64 -12.50 0.78
C GLU A 155 -4.46 -13.71 1.26
N THR A 156 -5.75 -13.54 1.55
CA THR A 156 -6.62 -14.61 2.12
C THR A 156 -6.71 -15.87 1.24
N GLY A 157 -6.44 -15.74 -0.06
CA GLY A 157 -6.39 -16.86 -1.01
C GLY A 157 -5.01 -17.48 -1.21
N ALA A 158 -3.95 -16.86 -0.67
CA ALA A 158 -2.57 -17.31 -0.79
C ALA A 158 -2.15 -18.17 0.43
N SER A 159 -1.00 -18.81 0.32
CA SER A 159 -0.37 -19.56 1.40
C SER A 159 1.15 -19.35 1.38
N ILE A 160 1.79 -19.64 2.52
CA ILE A 160 3.25 -19.70 2.65
C ILE A 160 3.64 -21.17 2.74
N GLU A 161 4.47 -21.64 1.83
CA GLU A 161 5.06 -22.96 1.89
C GLU A 161 6.41 -22.88 2.61
N VAL A 162 6.62 -23.80 3.55
CA VAL A 162 7.83 -23.88 4.37
C VAL A 162 8.46 -25.24 4.18
N TYR A 163 9.73 -25.27 3.81
CA TYR A 163 10.52 -26.47 3.56
C TYR A 163 11.76 -26.49 4.45
N VAL A 164 12.12 -27.68 4.92
CA VAL A 164 13.38 -27.92 5.62
C VAL A 164 14.12 -29.05 4.95
N ASN A 165 15.31 -28.73 4.43
CA ASN A 165 16.14 -29.64 3.67
C ASN A 165 17.53 -29.79 4.29
N ALA A 166 18.08 -31.00 4.25
CA ALA A 166 19.46 -31.23 4.60
C ALA A 166 20.35 -30.83 3.41
N VAL A 167 21.43 -30.07 3.67
CA VAL A 167 22.33 -29.57 2.62
C VAL A 167 23.76 -30.08 2.81
N ARG A 168 24.51 -30.13 1.70
CA ARG A 168 25.92 -30.52 1.68
C ARG A 168 26.84 -29.44 2.27
N ALA A 169 28.15 -29.70 2.30
CA ALA A 169 29.17 -28.83 2.91
C ALA A 169 29.27 -27.43 2.30
N ASP A 170 28.86 -27.30 1.04
CA ASP A 170 28.73 -26.06 0.28
C ASP A 170 27.48 -25.24 0.63
N LEU A 171 26.54 -25.82 1.40
CA LEU A 171 25.25 -25.22 1.77
C LEU A 171 24.37 -24.84 0.57
N SER A 172 24.71 -25.28 -0.65
CA SER A 172 24.01 -24.88 -1.88
C SER A 172 23.09 -25.96 -2.41
N GLU A 173 23.47 -27.23 -2.27
CA GLU A 173 22.69 -28.33 -2.83
C GLU A 173 21.96 -29.13 -1.74
N PRO A 174 20.63 -29.33 -1.88
CA PRO A 174 19.89 -30.25 -1.05
C PRO A 174 20.36 -31.68 -1.32
N VAL A 175 20.46 -32.48 -0.26
CA VAL A 175 20.76 -33.90 -0.35
C VAL A 175 19.52 -34.61 -0.91
N HIS A 176 19.53 -34.98 -2.18
CA HIS A 176 18.34 -35.51 -2.89
C HIS A 176 17.77 -36.82 -2.32
N ASP A 177 18.54 -37.53 -1.49
CA ASP A 177 18.09 -38.75 -0.79
C ASP A 177 17.50 -38.47 0.61
N SER A 178 17.53 -37.22 1.09
CA SER A 178 16.73 -36.83 2.25
C SER A 178 15.37 -36.37 1.75
N VAL A 179 14.34 -37.18 1.96
CA VAL A 179 12.95 -36.72 1.91
C VAL A 179 12.87 -35.42 2.71
N ASP A 180 12.27 -34.36 2.15
CA ASP A 180 12.07 -33.07 2.81
C ASP A 180 11.76 -33.32 4.29
N ALA A 181 12.67 -32.93 5.16
CA ALA A 181 12.57 -33.28 6.57
C ALA A 181 11.30 -32.66 7.19
N TYR A 182 10.82 -31.60 6.55
CA TYR A 182 9.56 -30.93 6.85
C TYR A 182 9.06 -30.18 5.62
N SER A 183 7.76 -30.29 5.35
CA SER A 183 7.04 -29.42 4.44
C SER A 183 5.71 -29.05 5.08
N SER A 184 5.35 -27.76 5.05
CA SER A 184 4.05 -27.28 5.52
C SER A 184 3.56 -26.12 4.68
N GLU A 185 2.27 -26.13 4.38
CA GLU A 185 1.57 -25.00 3.78
C GLU A 185 0.80 -24.23 4.87
N LEU A 186 1.04 -22.93 4.98
CA LEU A 186 0.49 -22.05 6.00
C LEU A 186 -0.45 -21.02 5.36
N ARG A 187 -1.71 -21.05 5.78
CA ARG A 187 -2.70 -20.06 5.34
C ARG A 187 -2.74 -18.89 6.32
N PRO A 188 -2.95 -17.66 5.83
CA PRO A 188 -3.14 -16.53 6.73
C PRO A 188 -4.43 -16.63 7.52
N ASN A 189 -4.45 -15.95 8.66
CA ASN A 189 -5.67 -15.69 9.42
C ASN A 189 -6.49 -14.55 8.78
N ASP A 190 -7.62 -14.20 9.40
CA ASP A 190 -8.53 -13.14 8.94
C ASP A 190 -7.89 -11.74 8.86
N LYS A 191 -6.70 -11.56 9.44
CA LYS A 191 -5.92 -10.32 9.39
C LYS A 191 -4.79 -10.36 8.37
N GLY A 192 -4.67 -11.43 7.57
CA GLY A 192 -3.58 -11.60 6.62
C GLY A 192 -2.25 -11.99 7.27
N VAL A 193 -2.26 -12.49 8.51
CA VAL A 193 -1.03 -12.84 9.25
C VAL A 193 -0.85 -14.35 9.29
N VAL A 194 0.38 -14.79 9.02
CA VAL A 194 0.86 -16.17 9.18
C VAL A 194 1.85 -16.20 10.33
N GLU A 195 1.58 -16.99 11.36
CA GLU A 195 2.52 -17.28 12.44
C GLU A 195 2.54 -18.80 12.68
N GLN A 196 3.73 -19.40 12.64
CA GLN A 196 3.91 -20.80 12.99
C GLN A 196 5.22 -20.99 13.76
N ARG A 197 5.15 -21.76 14.85
CA ARG A 197 6.34 -22.21 15.57
C ARG A 197 6.52 -23.70 15.33
N VAL A 198 7.64 -24.06 14.73
CA VAL A 198 7.98 -25.44 14.41
C VAL A 198 9.02 -25.91 15.40
N SER A 199 8.79 -27.09 15.98
CA SER A 199 9.77 -27.78 16.82
C SER A 199 9.67 -29.27 16.49
N MET A 200 10.66 -29.80 15.79
CA MET A 200 10.65 -31.17 15.31
C MET A 200 11.96 -31.90 15.60
N PRO A 201 11.90 -33.21 15.88
CA PRO A 201 13.08 -34.06 15.83
C PRO A 201 13.52 -34.24 14.38
N MET A 202 14.82 -34.17 14.14
CA MET A 202 15.44 -34.34 12.82
C MET A 202 16.61 -35.30 12.92
N SER A 203 16.80 -36.12 11.89
CA SER A 203 17.99 -36.93 11.71
C SER A 203 18.65 -36.54 10.39
N LEU A 204 19.95 -36.28 10.43
CA LEU A 204 20.70 -35.83 9.26
C LEU A 204 21.43 -37.01 8.61
N PRO A 205 21.36 -37.17 7.28
CA PRO A 205 22.13 -38.19 6.61
C PRO A 205 23.64 -37.93 6.79
N PRO A 206 24.50 -38.97 6.66
CA PRO A 206 25.94 -38.84 6.86
C PRO A 206 26.59 -37.79 5.95
N GLN A 207 26.02 -37.60 4.76
CA GLN A 207 26.47 -36.65 3.74
C GLN A 207 25.98 -35.21 3.95
N ALA A 208 25.06 -34.96 4.89
CA ALA A 208 24.64 -33.60 5.21
C ALA A 208 25.69 -32.89 6.06
N ALA A 209 25.89 -31.61 5.85
CA ALA A 209 26.76 -30.76 6.66
C ALA A 209 26.05 -29.50 7.16
N GLY A 210 24.81 -29.28 6.73
CA GLY A 210 23.98 -28.18 7.18
C GLY A 210 22.50 -28.47 6.99
N ILE A 211 21.70 -27.48 7.39
CA ILE A 211 20.25 -27.43 7.22
C ILE A 211 19.91 -26.14 6.46
N SER A 212 19.00 -26.24 5.49
CA SER A 212 18.36 -25.11 4.81
C SER A 212 16.89 -25.08 5.21
N ILE A 213 16.43 -23.93 5.70
CA ILE A 213 15.02 -23.65 5.94
C ILE A 213 14.61 -22.63 4.89
N GLU A 214 13.57 -22.92 4.13
CA GLU A 214 13.08 -22.09 3.04
C GLU A 214 11.59 -21.81 3.25
N ALA A 215 11.19 -20.54 3.18
CA ALA A 215 9.80 -20.12 3.25
C ALA A 215 9.46 -19.27 2.03
N LEU A 216 8.44 -19.64 1.27
CA LEU A 216 8.05 -19.00 0.01
C LEU A 216 6.53 -18.81 -0.09
N ASN A 217 6.12 -17.82 -0.88
CA ASN A 217 4.71 -17.59 -1.18
C ASN A 217 4.22 -18.59 -2.23
N ALA A 218 3.18 -19.37 -1.89
CA ALA A 218 2.51 -20.27 -2.81
C ALA A 218 1.76 -19.48 -3.88
N GLY A 219 2.09 -19.73 -5.14
CA GLY A 219 1.41 -19.13 -6.30
C GLY A 219 2.30 -18.35 -7.26
N ASP A 220 3.53 -17.97 -6.87
CA ASP A 220 4.43 -17.26 -7.79
C ASP A 220 5.16 -18.19 -8.79
N GLY A 221 4.98 -19.52 -8.67
CA GLY A 221 5.32 -20.51 -9.71
C GLY A 221 6.78 -20.51 -10.19
N THR A 222 7.65 -19.72 -9.55
CA THR A 222 9.01 -19.45 -9.96
C THR A 222 9.92 -20.05 -8.91
N GLN A 223 10.87 -20.85 -9.38
CA GLN A 223 12.03 -21.30 -8.62
C GLN A 223 12.90 -20.08 -8.30
N ASP A 224 12.38 -19.19 -7.47
CA ASP A 224 13.12 -18.00 -7.07
C ASP A 224 14.31 -18.44 -6.23
N GLU A 225 15.49 -18.00 -6.64
CA GLU A 225 16.70 -18.28 -5.90
C GLU A 225 16.61 -17.65 -4.51
N CYS A 226 17.08 -18.40 -3.52
CA CYS A 226 17.20 -17.92 -2.17
C CYS A 226 18.02 -16.61 -2.13
N GLY A 227 17.39 -15.51 -1.73
CA GLY A 227 18.00 -14.18 -1.76
C GLY A 227 17.62 -13.33 -2.97
N SER A 228 16.63 -13.73 -3.78
CA SER A 228 16.04 -12.87 -4.80
C SER A 228 15.60 -11.55 -4.16
N LEU A 229 15.87 -10.43 -4.86
CA LEU A 229 15.38 -9.11 -4.46
C LEU A 229 13.89 -8.94 -4.79
N ALA A 230 13.19 -10.02 -5.15
CA ALA A 230 11.77 -9.99 -5.43
C ALA A 230 10.99 -9.62 -4.16
N GLN A 231 9.96 -8.80 -4.33
CA GLN A 231 9.16 -8.27 -3.21
C GLN A 231 8.46 -9.37 -2.39
N ARG A 232 8.11 -10.50 -3.04
CA ARG A 232 7.53 -11.71 -2.44
C ARG A 232 8.51 -12.89 -2.42
N GLY A 233 9.79 -12.61 -2.65
CA GLY A 233 10.84 -13.61 -2.80
C GLY A 233 11.02 -14.48 -1.56
N PRO A 234 11.57 -15.70 -1.73
CA PRO A 234 11.75 -16.66 -0.67
C PRO A 234 12.69 -16.12 0.40
N THR A 235 12.37 -16.43 1.66
CA THR A 235 13.29 -16.23 2.78
C THR A 235 13.90 -17.56 3.12
N CYS A 236 15.23 -17.59 3.24
CA CYS A 236 15.92 -18.79 3.67
C CYS A 236 16.98 -18.52 4.72
N ALA A 237 17.17 -19.54 5.55
CA ALA A 237 18.22 -19.61 6.53
C ALA A 237 19.00 -20.89 6.34
N ARG A 238 20.31 -20.75 6.15
CA ARG A 238 21.24 -21.86 5.96
C ARG A 238 22.30 -21.80 7.03
N PHE A 239 22.52 -22.91 7.71
CA PHE A 239 23.54 -22.99 8.74
C PHE A 239 24.16 -24.38 8.78
N ARG A 240 25.42 -24.42 9.19
CA ARG A 240 26.15 -25.68 9.38
C ARG A 240 25.76 -26.30 10.71
N VAL A 241 25.59 -27.61 10.70
CA VAL A 241 25.38 -28.37 11.92
C VAL A 241 26.75 -28.73 12.50
N PRO A 242 26.96 -28.53 13.81
CA PRO A 242 28.24 -28.85 14.46
C PRO A 242 28.61 -30.33 14.40
#